data_AF-A0A519UH78-F1
#
_entry.id   AF-A0A519UH78-F1
#
_cell.length_a   1.000
_cell.length_b   1.000
_cell.length_c   1.000
_cell.angle_alpha   90.00
_cell.angle_beta   90.00
_cell.angle_gamma   90.00
#
_symmetry.space_group_name_H-M   'P 1'
#
loop_
_entity.id
_entity.type
_entity.pdbx_description
1 polymer ?
#
loop_
_entity_poly.entity_id
_entity_poly.type
_entity_poly.pdbx_seq_one_letter_code
_entity_poly.pdbx_strand_id
1 'polypeptide(L)'
;MKQYYQSGRLSQHLLWLASAAGVVGLLSSRALVALSPVAGTVAALLNPHLRREWPRYFRNGAALRAAALPLFLLLSFGYTEDWPVWRHELFRSLTWLGVPLAFALAVPLTAGQRRAVGTLFVLGTAAVGLATLGKYWLDPTHGNQAIVMGQNVQAVTGVLHIFFGVMLALSAFWGVVLARQPAARPVLRVALGVGAAAATIALHVLAY
;
A
#
# COMPACT_ATOMS: atom_id res chain seq x y z
N MET A 1 12.50 29.27 0.16
CA MET A 1 12.59 27.92 -0.46
C MET A 1 13.86 27.14 -0.10
N LYS A 2 15.09 27.69 -0.18
CA LYS A 2 16.34 26.97 0.16
C LYS A 2 16.35 26.30 1.55
N GLN A 3 15.94 27.00 2.61
CA GLN A 3 15.84 26.43 3.97
C GLN A 3 14.83 25.28 4.09
N TYR A 4 13.75 25.30 3.31
CA TYR A 4 12.73 24.25 3.32
C TYR A 4 13.20 22.95 2.64
N TYR A 5 13.99 23.09 1.58
CA TYR A 5 14.67 21.96 0.93
C TYR A 5 15.77 21.39 1.83
N GLN A 6 16.64 22.25 2.39
CA GLN A 6 17.76 21.83 3.24
C GLN A 6 17.31 21.16 4.55
N SER A 7 16.13 21.48 5.07
CA SER A 7 15.55 20.83 6.24
C SER A 7 14.92 19.45 5.96
N GLY A 8 14.87 19.02 4.69
CA GLY A 8 14.29 17.74 4.30
C GLY A 8 12.75 17.66 4.38
N ARG A 9 12.08 18.74 4.81
CA ARG A 9 10.61 18.77 4.95
C ARG A 9 9.90 18.54 3.63
N LEU A 10 10.44 19.06 2.52
CA LEU A 10 9.88 18.83 1.18
C LEU A 10 9.82 17.33 0.82
N SER A 11 10.95 16.63 0.97
CA SER A 11 11.04 15.17 0.78
C SER A 11 10.03 14.43 1.65
N GLN A 12 9.94 14.83 2.93
CA GLN A 12 9.02 14.22 3.89
C GLN A 12 7.53 14.43 3.51
N HIS A 13 7.14 15.62 3.09
CA HIS A 13 5.75 15.89 2.66
C HIS A 13 5.41 15.16 1.37
N LEU A 14 6.33 15.08 0.41
CA LEU A 14 6.14 14.29 -0.81
C LEU A 14 6.01 12.81 -0.52
N LEU A 15 6.81 12.26 0.41
CA LEU A 15 6.67 10.87 0.85
C LEU A 15 5.32 10.64 1.55
N TRP A 16 4.84 11.61 2.34
CA TRP A 16 3.55 11.52 3.01
C TRP A 16 2.40 11.52 2.00
N LEU A 17 2.47 12.43 1.01
CA LEU A 17 1.54 12.49 -0.12
C LEU A 17 1.56 11.20 -0.94
N ALA A 18 2.75 10.69 -1.28
CA ALA A 18 2.92 9.44 -2.01
C ALA A 18 2.29 8.26 -1.25
N SER A 19 2.50 8.20 0.07
CA SER A 19 1.93 7.14 0.92
C SER A 19 0.41 7.24 1.01
N ALA A 20 -0.13 8.45 1.20
CA ALA A 20 -1.57 8.67 1.25
C ALA A 20 -2.23 8.38 -0.11
N ALA A 21 -1.65 8.86 -1.21
CA ALA A 21 -2.10 8.58 -2.57
C ALA A 21 -2.02 7.08 -2.90
N GLY A 22 -1.00 6.39 -2.39
CA GLY A 22 -0.90 4.94 -2.47
C GLY A 22 -2.10 4.27 -1.81
N VAL A 23 -2.38 4.59 -0.54
CA VAL A 23 -3.54 4.05 0.19
C VAL A 23 -4.86 4.36 -0.51
N VAL A 24 -5.07 5.60 -0.95
CA VAL A 24 -6.29 5.98 -1.68
C VAL A 24 -6.38 5.22 -2.99
N GLY A 25 -5.28 5.11 -3.73
CA GLY A 25 -5.22 4.36 -4.98
C GLY A 25 -5.54 2.88 -4.79
N LEU A 26 -5.05 2.26 -3.71
CA LEU A 26 -5.40 0.88 -3.37
C LEU A 26 -6.91 0.68 -3.22
N LEU A 27 -7.62 1.71 -2.77
CA LEU A 27 -9.06 1.64 -2.54
C LEU A 27 -9.87 2.06 -3.77
N SER A 28 -9.37 2.93 -4.64
CA SER A 28 -10.18 3.58 -5.68
C SER A 28 -9.63 3.51 -7.11
N SER A 29 -8.31 3.43 -7.33
CA SER A 29 -7.74 3.63 -8.67
C SER A 29 -6.34 3.04 -8.86
N ARG A 30 -6.20 2.18 -9.88
CA ARG A 30 -4.91 1.68 -10.39
C ARG A 30 -3.92 2.81 -10.71
N ALA A 31 -4.41 3.91 -11.27
CA ALA A 31 -3.54 5.01 -11.70
C ALA A 31 -2.82 5.65 -10.51
N LEU A 32 -3.53 5.86 -9.39
CA LEU A 32 -2.93 6.39 -8.17
C LEU A 32 -1.92 5.41 -7.54
N VAL A 33 -2.19 4.11 -7.61
CA VAL A 33 -1.23 3.07 -7.16
C VAL A 33 0.06 3.13 -7.98
N ALA A 34 -0.04 3.29 -9.30
CA ALA A 34 1.13 3.38 -10.17
C ALA A 34 1.92 4.70 -9.98
N LEU A 35 1.24 5.81 -9.69
CA LEU A 35 1.86 7.11 -9.47
C LEU A 35 2.53 7.24 -8.09
N SER A 36 2.07 6.48 -7.09
CA SER A 36 2.59 6.55 -5.72
C SER A 36 4.10 6.23 -5.62
N PRO A 37 4.62 5.14 -6.20
CA PRO A 37 6.07 4.87 -6.21
C PRO A 37 6.89 5.92 -6.97
N VAL A 38 6.31 6.53 -8.01
CA VAL A 38 6.95 7.64 -8.77
C VAL A 38 7.09 8.87 -7.87
N ALA A 39 6.02 9.25 -7.17
CA ALA A 39 6.08 10.33 -6.20
C ALA A 39 7.04 10.03 -5.04
N GLY A 40 7.11 8.78 -4.59
CA GLY A 40 8.05 8.33 -3.56
C GLY A 40 9.52 8.37 -4.01
N THR A 41 9.81 8.02 -5.26
CA THR A 41 11.16 8.14 -5.83
C THR A 41 11.57 9.59 -6.00
N VAL A 42 10.67 10.45 -6.44
CA VAL A 42 10.89 11.91 -6.45
C VAL A 42 11.18 12.41 -5.03
N ALA A 43 10.43 11.96 -4.03
CA ALA A 43 10.70 12.30 -2.62
C ALA A 43 12.10 11.84 -2.16
N ALA A 44 12.56 10.66 -2.56
CA ALA A 44 13.91 10.17 -2.28
C ALA A 44 14.99 11.02 -2.95
N LEU A 45 14.82 11.35 -4.24
CA LEU A 45 15.76 12.19 -4.99
C LEU A 45 15.86 13.61 -4.43
N LEU A 46 14.78 14.11 -3.84
CA LEU A 46 14.73 15.42 -3.19
C LEU A 46 15.26 15.41 -1.75
N ASN A 47 15.79 14.28 -1.25
CA ASN A 47 16.42 14.24 0.07
C ASN A 47 17.77 15.00 0.04
N PRO A 48 17.94 16.10 0.80
CA PRO A 48 19.19 16.86 0.83
C PRO A 48 20.38 16.04 1.40
N HIS A 49 20.11 14.92 2.07
CA HIS A 49 21.10 14.03 2.66
C HIS A 49 21.28 12.72 1.89
N LEU A 50 20.78 12.63 0.65
CA LEU A 50 20.81 11.41 -0.17
C LEU A 50 22.19 10.75 -0.23
N ARG A 51 23.26 11.54 -0.43
CA ARG A 51 24.65 11.03 -0.48
C ARG A 51 25.07 10.31 0.80
N ARG A 52 24.51 10.69 1.95
CA ARG A 52 24.80 10.06 3.26
C ARG A 52 23.97 8.82 3.52
N GLU A 53 22.73 8.79 3.02
CA GLU A 53 21.80 7.65 3.19
C GLU A 53 22.05 6.52 2.17
N TRP A 54 22.65 6.84 1.02
CA TRP A 54 22.93 5.87 -0.05
C TRP A 54 23.70 4.62 0.42
N PRO A 55 24.80 4.72 1.20
CA PRO A 55 25.49 3.52 1.70
C PRO A 55 24.67 2.72 2.71
N ARG A 56 23.72 3.35 3.41
CA ARG A 56 22.83 2.67 4.37
C ARG A 56 21.76 1.86 3.66
N TYR A 57 21.34 2.25 2.46
CA TYR A 57 20.44 1.47 1.62
C TYR A 57 20.96 0.04 1.41
N PHE A 58 22.24 -0.10 1.03
CA PHE A 58 22.87 -1.42 0.82
C PHE A 58 23.08 -2.22 2.11
N ARG A 59 22.95 -1.59 3.28
CA ARG A 59 22.97 -2.29 4.57
C ARG A 59 21.57 -2.70 5.02
N ASN A 60 20.52 -2.14 4.41
CA ASN A 60 19.15 -2.48 4.71
C ASN A 60 18.73 -3.74 3.95
N GLY A 61 18.86 -4.89 4.61
CA GLY A 61 18.49 -6.18 4.03
C GLY A 61 17.03 -6.26 3.58
N ALA A 62 16.10 -5.55 4.24
CA ALA A 62 14.69 -5.53 3.82
C ALA A 62 14.51 -4.76 2.51
N ALA A 63 15.16 -3.59 2.38
CA ALA A 63 15.12 -2.81 1.15
C ALA A 63 15.76 -3.58 -0.02
N LEU A 64 16.89 -4.26 0.23
CA LEU A 64 17.56 -5.09 -0.77
C LEU A 64 16.72 -6.28 -1.20
N ARG A 65 16.07 -7.01 -0.27
CA ARG A 65 15.18 -8.13 -0.63
C ARG A 65 13.98 -7.65 -1.46
N ALA A 66 13.40 -6.50 -1.11
CA ALA A 66 12.32 -5.90 -1.88
C ALA A 66 12.78 -5.47 -3.28
N ALA A 67 14.01 -4.93 -3.41
CA ALA A 67 14.60 -4.56 -4.69
C ALA A 67 15.11 -5.76 -5.50
N ALA A 68 15.41 -6.89 -4.85
CA ALA A 68 15.90 -8.10 -5.50
C ALA A 68 14.85 -8.72 -6.41
N LEU A 69 13.55 -8.61 -6.08
CA LEU A 69 12.45 -9.12 -6.91
C LEU A 69 12.43 -8.49 -8.32
N PRO A 70 12.34 -7.16 -8.48
CA PRO A 70 12.41 -6.54 -9.80
C PRO A 70 13.81 -6.63 -10.43
N LEU A 71 14.88 -6.71 -9.63
CA LEU A 71 16.23 -6.92 -10.16
C LEU A 71 16.37 -8.32 -10.78
N PHE A 72 15.78 -9.34 -10.18
CA PHE A 72 15.74 -10.69 -10.73
C PHE A 72 14.98 -10.71 -12.06
N LEU A 73 13.86 -10.00 -12.15
CA LEU A 73 13.11 -9.85 -13.41
C LEU A 73 13.93 -9.11 -14.49
N LEU A 74 14.74 -8.13 -14.10
CA LEU A 74 15.68 -7.50 -15.02
C LEU A 74 16.72 -8.51 -15.52
N LEU A 75 17.27 -9.35 -14.64
CA LEU A 75 18.26 -10.38 -15.00
C LEU A 75 17.67 -11.50 -15.88
N SER A 76 16.36 -11.77 -15.79
CA SER A 76 15.71 -12.80 -16.59
C SER A 76 15.60 -12.46 -18.08
N PHE A 77 15.95 -11.23 -18.50
CA PHE A 77 15.95 -10.81 -19.90
C PHE A 77 16.79 -11.73 -20.81
N GLY A 78 17.90 -12.28 -20.28
CA GLY A 78 18.81 -13.13 -21.05
C GLY A 78 18.32 -14.57 -21.22
N TYR A 79 17.23 -14.94 -20.55
CA TYR A 79 16.69 -16.31 -20.51
C TYR A 79 15.25 -16.39 -21.02
N THR A 80 14.65 -15.27 -21.42
CA THR A 80 13.25 -15.23 -21.86
C THR A 80 13.14 -15.38 -23.37
N GLU A 81 12.29 -16.29 -23.81
CA GLU A 81 11.94 -16.46 -25.23
C GLU A 81 10.67 -15.66 -25.58
N ASP A 82 9.83 -15.35 -24.59
CA ASP A 82 8.59 -14.58 -24.74
C ASP A 82 8.79 -13.10 -24.38
N TRP A 83 9.44 -12.41 -25.31
CA TRP A 83 9.75 -10.98 -25.19
C TRP A 83 8.53 -10.08 -24.91
N PRO A 84 7.38 -10.23 -25.60
CA PRO A 84 6.20 -9.43 -25.33
C PRO A 84 5.71 -9.53 -23.88
N VAL A 85 5.63 -10.75 -23.34
CA VAL A 85 5.20 -10.99 -21.96
C VAL A 85 6.22 -10.45 -20.96
N TRP A 86 7.50 -10.74 -21.17
CA TRP A 86 8.58 -10.24 -20.30
C TRP A 86 8.58 -8.71 -20.23
N ARG A 87 8.46 -8.03 -21.37
CA ARG A 87 8.43 -6.56 -21.42
C ARG A 87 7.24 -6.00 -20.64
N HIS A 88 6.07 -6.61 -20.78
CA HIS A 88 4.87 -6.21 -20.07
C HIS A 88 5.05 -6.35 -18.54
N GLU A 89 5.53 -7.51 -18.09
CA GLU A 89 5.77 -7.75 -16.66
C GLU A 89 6.90 -6.87 -16.09
N LEU A 90 7.93 -6.58 -16.89
CA LEU A 90 8.98 -5.65 -16.51
C LEU A 90 8.42 -4.25 -16.27
N PHE A 91 7.68 -3.68 -17.23
CA PHE A 91 7.12 -2.32 -17.07
C PHE A 91 6.17 -2.23 -15.87
N ARG A 92 5.38 -3.28 -15.64
CA ARG A 92 4.53 -3.39 -14.46
C ARG A 92 5.34 -3.40 -13.17
N SER A 93 6.42 -4.18 -13.11
CA SER A 93 7.20 -4.40 -11.90
C SER A 93 8.21 -3.29 -11.61
N LEU A 94 8.66 -2.56 -12.63
CA LEU A 94 9.65 -1.48 -12.49
C LEU A 94 9.15 -0.37 -11.57
N THR A 95 7.85 -0.09 -11.60
CA THR A 95 7.23 0.89 -10.69
C THR A 95 7.42 0.51 -9.22
N TRP A 96 7.44 -0.79 -8.90
CA TRP A 96 7.62 -1.29 -7.53
C TRP A 96 9.02 -1.11 -6.98
N LEU A 97 10.03 -0.95 -7.86
CA LEU A 97 11.40 -0.59 -7.46
C LEU A 97 11.45 0.77 -6.76
N GLY A 98 10.48 1.64 -7.07
CA GLY A 98 10.35 2.93 -6.42
C GLY A 98 9.98 2.87 -4.94
N VAL A 99 9.29 1.81 -4.49
CA VAL A 99 8.87 1.64 -3.10
C VAL A 99 10.06 1.46 -2.14
N PRO A 100 10.96 0.46 -2.30
CA PRO A 100 12.11 0.32 -1.41
C PRO A 100 13.04 1.54 -1.48
N LEU A 101 13.19 2.17 -2.66
CA LEU A 101 13.97 3.40 -2.81
C LEU A 101 13.35 4.55 -2.00
N ALA A 102 12.04 4.78 -2.15
CA ALA A 102 11.32 5.83 -1.43
C ALA A 102 11.48 5.67 0.09
N PHE A 103 11.19 4.48 0.63
CA PHE A 103 11.17 4.28 2.07
C PHE A 103 12.56 4.15 2.71
N ALA A 104 13.59 3.79 1.95
CA ALA A 104 14.95 3.69 2.48
C ALA A 104 15.79 4.96 2.28
N LEU A 105 15.48 5.77 1.26
CA LEU A 105 16.29 6.95 0.91
C LEU A 105 15.58 8.29 1.12
N ALA A 106 14.25 8.36 1.18
CA ALA A 106 13.56 9.61 1.49
C ALA A 106 13.66 9.95 2.98
N VAL A 107 13.41 11.22 3.32
CA VAL A 107 13.35 11.66 4.72
C VAL A 107 12.19 10.92 5.41
N PRO A 108 12.44 10.24 6.54
CA PRO A 108 11.42 9.39 7.16
C PRO A 108 10.23 10.22 7.64
N LEU A 109 9.03 9.68 7.44
CA LEU A 109 7.80 10.26 7.97
C LEU A 109 7.87 10.40 9.49
N THR A 110 7.27 11.46 10.05
CA THR A 110 7.12 11.57 11.50
C THR A 110 6.19 10.48 12.03
N ALA A 111 6.26 10.19 13.34
CA ALA A 111 5.36 9.23 13.97
C ALA A 111 3.87 9.56 13.75
N GLY A 112 3.52 10.86 13.74
CA GLY A 112 2.17 11.33 13.44
C GLY A 112 1.73 11.04 12.01
N GLN A 113 2.60 11.31 11.02
CA GLN A 113 2.31 11.04 9.61
C GLN A 113 2.16 9.55 9.32
N ARG A 114 3.04 8.70 9.87
CA ARG A 114 2.94 7.24 9.74
C ARG A 114 1.63 6.72 10.31
N ARG A 115 1.22 7.25 11.48
CA ARG A 115 -0.07 6.91 12.07
C ARG A 115 -1.23 7.34 11.19
N ALA A 116 -1.20 8.57 10.66
CA ALA A 116 -2.26 9.08 9.80
C ALA A 116 -2.45 8.19 8.55
N VAL A 117 -1.35 7.79 7.89
CA VAL A 117 -1.40 6.87 6.74
C VAL A 117 -1.93 5.50 7.15
N GLY A 118 -1.46 4.95 8.28
CA GLY A 118 -1.96 3.66 8.78
C GLY A 118 -3.44 3.69 9.16
N THR A 119 -3.91 4.76 9.80
CA THR A 119 -5.32 4.98 10.12
C THR A 119 -6.17 5.10 8.86
N LEU A 120 -5.71 5.87 7.87
CA LEU A 120 -6.39 5.99 6.58
C LEU A 120 -6.53 4.61 5.91
N PHE A 121 -5.48 3.80 5.92
CA PHE A 121 -5.50 2.46 5.37
C PHE A 121 -6.51 1.56 6.09
N VAL A 122 -6.46 1.50 7.42
CA VAL A 122 -7.34 0.63 8.21
C VAL A 122 -8.81 1.03 8.03
N LEU A 123 -9.14 2.30 8.28
CA LEU A 123 -10.52 2.77 8.22
C LEU A 123 -11.06 2.77 6.79
N GLY A 124 -10.24 3.16 5.80
CA GLY A 124 -10.63 3.13 4.39
C GLY A 124 -10.90 1.71 3.90
N THR A 125 -10.03 0.76 4.23
CA THR A 125 -10.23 -0.65 3.86
C THR A 125 -11.44 -1.25 4.55
N ALA A 126 -11.65 -0.96 5.84
CA ALA A 126 -12.84 -1.42 6.57
C ALA A 126 -14.13 -0.84 5.98
N ALA A 127 -14.15 0.44 5.62
CA ALA A 127 -15.31 1.08 4.98
C ALA A 127 -15.64 0.43 3.62
N VAL A 128 -14.63 0.21 2.76
CA VAL A 128 -14.82 -0.50 1.48
C VAL A 128 -15.28 -1.94 1.72
N GLY A 129 -14.76 -2.61 2.75
CA GLY A 129 -15.17 -3.96 3.16
C GLY A 129 -16.65 -4.02 3.54
N LEU A 130 -17.11 -3.12 4.41
CA LEU A 130 -18.51 -3.03 4.81
C LEU A 130 -19.42 -2.66 3.64
N ALA A 131 -19.01 -1.74 2.77
CA ALA A 131 -19.78 -1.40 1.58
C ALA A 131 -19.89 -2.58 0.61
N THR A 132 -18.83 -3.38 0.46
CA THR A 132 -18.82 -4.60 -0.34
C THR A 132 -19.73 -5.67 0.27
N LEU A 133 -19.70 -5.83 1.59
CA LEU A 133 -20.60 -6.73 2.31
C LEU A 133 -22.07 -6.30 2.18
N GLY A 134 -22.35 -5.01 2.26
CA GLY A 134 -23.69 -4.46 2.01
C GLY A 134 -24.17 -4.74 0.59
N LYS A 135 -23.31 -4.55 -0.42
CA LYS A 135 -23.59 -4.93 -1.80
C LYS A 135 -23.89 -6.43 -1.93
N TYR A 136 -23.11 -7.27 -1.26
CA TYR A 136 -23.32 -8.72 -1.24
C TYR A 136 -24.69 -9.09 -0.63
N TRP A 137 -25.11 -8.46 0.47
CA TRP A 137 -26.41 -8.73 1.07
C TRP A 137 -27.62 -8.21 0.27
N LEU A 138 -27.42 -7.24 -0.62
CA LEU A 138 -28.48 -6.78 -1.53
C LEU A 138 -28.74 -7.77 -2.68
N ASP A 139 -27.73 -8.53 -3.11
CA ASP A 139 -27.85 -9.58 -4.13
C ASP A 139 -26.95 -10.79 -3.76
N PRO A 140 -27.37 -11.60 -2.77
CA PRO A 140 -26.58 -12.74 -2.31
C PRO A 140 -26.49 -13.83 -3.37
N THR A 141 -27.49 -13.90 -4.27
CA THR A 141 -27.51 -14.86 -5.38
C THR A 141 -26.33 -14.67 -6.33
N HIS A 142 -26.07 -13.42 -6.74
CA HIS A 142 -24.94 -13.13 -7.62
C HIS A 142 -23.59 -13.33 -6.92
N GLY A 143 -23.49 -12.95 -5.64
CA GLY A 143 -22.28 -13.17 -4.83
C GLY A 143 -21.93 -14.65 -4.68
N ASN A 144 -22.90 -15.48 -4.31
CA ASN A 144 -22.72 -16.93 -4.16
C ASN A 144 -22.34 -17.61 -5.47
N GLN A 145 -22.92 -17.18 -6.60
CA GLN A 145 -22.53 -17.70 -7.91
C GLN A 145 -21.07 -17.40 -8.23
N ALA A 146 -20.59 -16.18 -7.95
CA ALA A 146 -19.18 -15.84 -8.11
C ALA A 146 -18.28 -16.75 -7.25
N ILE A 147 -18.63 -16.95 -5.98
CA ILE A 147 -17.88 -17.83 -5.06
C ILE A 147 -17.85 -19.28 -5.56
N VAL A 148 -18.99 -19.83 -5.99
CA VAL A 148 -19.10 -21.18 -6.56
C VAL A 148 -18.25 -21.33 -7.83
N MET A 149 -18.15 -20.28 -8.64
CA MET A 149 -17.27 -20.25 -9.82
C MET A 149 -15.79 -20.00 -9.49
N GLY A 150 -15.42 -19.97 -8.20
CA GLY A 150 -14.05 -19.72 -7.75
C GLY A 150 -13.60 -18.26 -7.92
N GLN A 151 -14.54 -17.34 -8.14
CA GLN A 151 -14.28 -15.91 -8.28
C GLN A 151 -14.44 -15.21 -6.94
N ASN A 152 -13.54 -14.28 -6.65
CA ASN A 152 -13.70 -13.40 -5.48
C ASN A 152 -14.85 -12.42 -5.74
N VAL A 153 -15.71 -12.21 -4.72
CA VAL A 153 -16.72 -11.15 -4.75
C VAL A 153 -16.00 -9.81 -4.98
N GLN A 154 -16.36 -9.12 -6.06
CA GLN A 154 -15.70 -7.88 -6.42
C GLN A 154 -16.00 -6.79 -5.39
N ALA A 155 -14.95 -6.12 -4.92
CA ALA A 155 -15.09 -4.94 -4.08
C ALA A 155 -15.98 -3.89 -4.78
N VAL A 156 -16.73 -3.12 -3.99
CA VAL A 156 -17.65 -2.09 -4.52
C VAL A 156 -16.96 -1.07 -5.43
N THR A 157 -15.66 -0.85 -5.23
CA THR A 157 -14.84 0.07 -6.02
C THR A 157 -14.33 -0.53 -7.34
N GLY A 158 -14.63 -1.79 -7.64
CA GLY A 158 -14.17 -2.48 -8.85
C GLY A 158 -12.67 -2.79 -8.85
N VAL A 159 -11.97 -2.60 -7.73
CA VAL A 159 -10.55 -2.87 -7.60
C VAL A 159 -10.32 -4.39 -7.53
N LEU A 160 -9.77 -4.94 -8.62
CA LEU A 160 -9.53 -6.39 -8.81
C LEU A 160 -8.04 -6.79 -8.67
N HIS A 161 -7.15 -5.87 -8.30
CA HIS A 161 -5.72 -5.98 -8.68
C HIS A 161 -4.80 -6.35 -7.53
N ILE A 162 -5.31 -6.20 -6.31
CA ILE A 162 -4.69 -6.64 -5.08
C ILE A 162 -5.75 -7.48 -4.41
N PHE A 163 -5.36 -8.66 -3.95
CA PHE A 163 -6.27 -9.55 -3.24
C PHE A 163 -6.93 -8.76 -2.11
N PHE A 164 -8.19 -8.36 -2.32
CA PHE A 164 -8.92 -7.50 -1.39
C PHE A 164 -8.97 -8.15 0.00
N GLY A 165 -9.02 -9.48 0.07
CA GLY A 165 -8.84 -10.25 1.29
C GLY A 165 -7.52 -10.01 2.01
N VAL A 166 -6.39 -9.86 1.30
CA VAL A 166 -5.09 -9.50 1.91
C VAL A 166 -5.15 -8.10 2.50
N MET A 167 -5.80 -7.15 1.83
CA MET A 167 -5.99 -5.80 2.38
C MET A 167 -6.85 -5.84 3.66
N LEU A 168 -7.93 -6.61 3.68
CA LEU A 168 -8.77 -6.79 4.87
C LEU A 168 -8.00 -7.44 6.01
N ALA A 169 -7.21 -8.49 5.74
CA ALA A 169 -6.38 -9.15 6.75
C ALA A 169 -5.32 -8.21 7.33
N LEU A 170 -4.62 -7.45 6.47
CA LEU A 170 -3.66 -6.43 6.89
C LEU A 170 -4.35 -5.33 7.70
N SER A 171 -5.54 -4.88 7.28
CA SER A 171 -6.32 -3.87 8.00
C SER A 171 -6.72 -4.35 9.39
N ALA A 172 -7.17 -5.59 9.53
CA ALA A 172 -7.50 -6.20 10.82
C ALA A 172 -6.28 -6.20 11.76
N PHE A 173 -5.13 -6.69 11.28
CA PHE A 173 -3.91 -6.74 12.09
C PHE A 173 -3.40 -5.34 12.46
N TRP A 174 -3.26 -4.45 11.47
CA TRP A 174 -2.75 -3.10 11.70
C TRP A 174 -3.69 -2.25 12.54
N GLY A 175 -5.01 -2.43 12.44
CA GLY A 175 -5.99 -1.74 13.28
C GLY A 175 -5.77 -2.02 14.76
N VAL A 176 -5.55 -3.29 15.13
CA VAL A 176 -5.22 -3.69 16.52
C VAL A 176 -3.89 -3.10 16.97
N VAL A 177 -2.84 -3.21 16.14
CA VAL A 177 -1.51 -2.69 16.47
C VAL A 177 -1.53 -1.17 16.67
N LEU A 178 -2.21 -0.43 15.78
CA LEU A 178 -2.32 1.03 15.86
C LEU A 178 -3.16 1.48 17.06
N ALA A 179 -4.23 0.76 17.39
CA ALA A 179 -5.07 1.06 18.56
C ALA A 179 -4.30 0.94 19.89
N ARG A 180 -3.33 0.01 19.97
CA ARG A 180 -2.50 -0.18 21.17
C ARG A 180 -1.41 0.88 21.37
N GLN A 181 -1.21 1.80 20.41
CA GLN A 181 -0.17 2.81 20.55
C GLN A 181 -0.50 3.83 21.66
N PRO A 182 0.49 4.23 22.48
CA PRO A 182 0.29 5.18 23.58
C PRO A 182 -0.30 6.52 23.13
N ALA A 183 0.11 6.98 21.96
CA ALA A 183 -0.30 8.27 21.42
C ALA A 183 -1.62 8.22 20.61
N ALA A 184 -2.32 7.09 20.57
CA ALA A 184 -3.68 7.02 20.01
C ALA A 184 -4.70 7.57 21.03
N ARG A 185 -5.43 8.62 20.64
CA ARG A 185 -6.54 9.17 21.43
C ARG A 185 -7.64 8.11 21.63
N PRO A 186 -8.42 8.14 22.72
CA PRO A 186 -9.42 7.11 23.03
C PRO A 186 -10.42 6.91 21.87
N VAL A 187 -10.92 7.99 21.27
CA VAL A 187 -11.82 7.93 20.11
C VAL A 187 -11.18 7.19 18.93
N LEU A 188 -9.91 7.49 18.63
CA LEU A 188 -9.19 6.85 17.54
C LEU A 188 -8.93 5.36 17.82
N ARG A 189 -8.67 5.00 19.08
CA ARG A 189 -8.51 3.59 19.48
C ARG A 189 -9.79 2.79 19.22
N VAL A 190 -10.94 3.34 19.60
CA VAL A 190 -12.24 2.73 19.35
C VAL A 190 -12.48 2.62 17.85
N ALA A 191 -12.28 3.71 17.09
CA ALA A 191 -12.46 3.69 15.64
C ALA A 191 -11.59 2.63 14.94
N LEU A 192 -10.32 2.51 15.33
CA LEU A 192 -9.41 1.49 14.79
C LEU A 192 -9.80 0.07 15.21
N GLY A 193 -10.27 -0.12 16.45
CA GLY A 193 -10.79 -1.40 16.93
C GLY A 193 -12.04 -1.84 16.17
N VAL A 194 -13.00 -0.92 15.97
CA VAL A 194 -14.20 -1.16 15.16
C VAL A 194 -13.83 -1.44 13.71
N GLY A 195 -12.89 -0.67 13.13
CA GLY A 195 -12.38 -0.92 11.79
C GLY A 195 -11.74 -2.30 11.62
N ALA A 196 -10.96 -2.74 12.61
CA ALA A 196 -10.35 -4.07 12.61
C ALA A 196 -11.39 -5.21 12.72
N ALA A 197 -12.41 -5.02 13.56
CA ALA A 197 -13.52 -5.97 13.67
C ALA A 197 -14.31 -6.04 12.36
N ALA A 198 -14.65 -4.89 11.78
CA ALA A 198 -15.35 -4.81 10.50
C ALA A 198 -14.56 -5.47 9.36
N ALA A 199 -13.25 -5.25 9.29
CA ALA A 199 -12.39 -5.89 8.29
C ALA A 199 -12.35 -7.42 8.47
N THR A 200 -12.30 -7.91 9.72
CA THR A 200 -12.37 -9.34 10.02
C THR A 200 -13.71 -9.95 9.61
N ILE A 201 -14.83 -9.28 9.92
CA ILE A 201 -16.17 -9.75 9.55
C ILE A 201 -16.32 -9.79 8.03
N ALA A 202 -15.94 -8.71 7.34
CA ALA A 202 -16.00 -8.66 5.88
C ALA A 202 -15.10 -9.74 5.24
N LEU A 203 -13.90 -9.96 5.78
CA LEU A 203 -13.01 -11.02 5.31
C LEU A 203 -13.65 -12.40 5.49
N HIS A 204 -14.23 -12.66 6.66
CA HIS A 204 -14.86 -13.94 6.96
C HIS A 204 -16.06 -14.19 6.03
N VAL A 205 -16.99 -13.24 5.92
CA VAL A 205 -18.19 -13.43 5.11
C VAL A 205 -17.89 -13.47 3.61
N LEU A 206 -16.90 -12.72 3.11
CA LEU A 206 -16.57 -12.73 1.68
C LEU A 206 -15.65 -13.89 1.29
N ALA A 207 -15.14 -14.65 2.25
CA ALA A 207 -14.34 -15.85 2.01
C ALA A 207 -15.17 -17.15 1.99
N TYR A 208 -16.43 -17.09 2.43
CA TYR A 208 -17.38 -18.20 2.49
C TYR A 208 -18.61 -17.92 1.64
#